data_AF-A0A7R6WYG1-F1
#
_entry.id   AF-A0A7R6WYG1-F1
#
_cell.length_a   1.000
_cell.length_b   1.000
_cell.length_c   1.000
_cell.angle_alpha   90.00
_cell.angle_beta   90.00
_cell.angle_gamma   90.00
#
_symmetry.space_group_name_H-M   'P 1'
#
loop_
_entity.id
_entity.type
_entity.pdbx_description
1 polymer ?
#
loop_
_entity_poly.entity_id
_entity_poly.type
_entity_poly.pdbx_seq_one_letter_code
_entity_poly.pdbx_strand_id
1 'polypeptide(L)' 'MAATSYVVSVFDKQHWRTILTTGDKGEAEALEQAMSQDSVKVRVEEITPKAKKRSGCSQVSTA' A
#
# COMPACT_ATOMS: atom_id res chain seq x y z
N MET A 1 -6.05 2.45 15.07
CA MET A 1 -6.30 2.98 13.72
C MET A 1 -5.59 2.07 12.74
N ALA A 2 -6.32 1.44 11.80
CA ALA A 2 -5.70 0.61 10.79
C ALA A 2 -4.85 1.49 9.87
N ALA A 3 -3.57 1.18 9.69
CA ALA A 3 -2.69 1.91 8.80
C ALA A 3 -2.92 1.46 7.36
N THR A 4 -4.06 1.83 6.77
CA THR A 4 -4.33 1.60 5.34
C THR A 4 -3.24 2.29 4.54
N SER A 5 -2.50 1.52 3.74
CA SER A 5 -1.45 2.04 2.87
C SER A 5 -1.86 1.77 1.43
N TYR A 6 -1.97 2.82 0.65
CA TYR A 6 -2.27 2.80 -0.77
C TYR A 6 -0.97 2.78 -1.55
N VAL A 7 -0.81 1.77 -2.40
CA VAL A 7 0.35 1.63 -3.27
C VAL A 7 -0.06 1.94 -4.70
N VAL A 8 0.58 2.94 -5.29
CA VAL A 8 0.38 3.31 -6.69
C VAL A 8 1.45 2.66 -7.53
N SER A 9 1.04 1.78 -8.43
CA SER A 9 1.91 1.08 -9.37
C SER A 9 1.62 1.49 -10.81
N VAL A 10 2.67 1.76 -11.56
CA VAL A 10 2.62 2.25 -12.93
C VAL A 10 3.24 1.19 -13.84
N PHE A 11 2.61 0.96 -14.99
CA PHE A 11 3.09 0.01 -15.99
C PHE A 11 3.89 0.73 -17.06
N ASP A 12 5.21 0.66 -16.96
CA ASP A 12 6.14 1.19 -17.95
C ASP A 12 6.81 0.04 -18.70
N LYS A 13 6.77 0.07 -20.04
CA LYS A 13 7.50 -0.85 -20.93
C LYS A 13 7.48 -2.33 -20.49
N GLN A 14 6.30 -2.86 -20.18
CA GLN A 14 6.06 -4.24 -19.78
C GLN A 14 6.42 -4.61 -18.32
N HIS A 15 6.87 -3.65 -17.52
CA HIS A 15 7.16 -3.83 -16.10
C HIS A 15 6.29 -2.94 -15.21
N TRP A 16 5.80 -3.51 -14.11
CA TRP A 16 5.14 -2.75 -13.04
C TRP A 16 6.20 -2.11 -12.15
N ARG A 17 6.15 -0.79 -11.99
CA ARG A 17 6.99 -0.04 -11.07
C ARG A 17 6.13 0.63 -10.02
N THR A 18 6.44 0.39 -8.76
CA THR A 18 5.78 1.07 -7.64
C THR A 18 6.38 2.46 -7.49
N ILE A 19 5.56 3.50 -7.62
CA ILE A 19 6.02 4.90 -7.58
C ILE A 19 5.83 5.48 -6.19
N LEU A 20 4.72 5.16 -5.54
CA LEU A 20 4.36 5.78 -4.26
C LEU A 20 3.64 4.79 -3.37
N THR A 21 3.94 4.85 -2.08
CA THR A 21 3.18 4.21 -1.01
C THR A 21 2.72 5.32 -0.07
N THR A 22 1.43 5.62 -0.05
CA THR A 22 0.85 6.69 0.80
C THR A 22 -0.17 6.10 1.77
N GLY A 23 -0.33 6.71 2.95
CA GLY A 23 -1.43 6.37 3.87
C GLY A 23 -2.77 6.97 3.45
N ASP A 24 -2.74 7.88 2.48
CA ASP A 24 -3.87 8.76 2.13
C ASP A 24 -4.45 8.40 0.77
N LYS A 25 -5.70 7.97 0.77
CA LYS A 25 -6.43 7.56 -0.43
C LYS A 25 -6.54 8.69 -1.46
N GLY A 26 -6.77 9.92 -1.00
CA GLY A 26 -6.94 11.08 -1.87
C GLY A 26 -5.68 11.43 -2.68
N GLU A 27 -4.50 11.28 -2.08
CA GLU A 27 -3.23 11.48 -2.81
C GLU A 27 -2.99 10.38 -3.84
N ALA A 28 -3.36 9.13 -3.52
CA ALA A 28 -3.25 8.01 -4.46
C ALA A 28 -4.17 8.19 -5.69
N GLU A 29 -5.42 8.61 -5.48
CA GLU A 29 -6.38 8.88 -6.57
C GLU A 29 -5.94 10.06 -7.44
N ALA A 30 -5.44 11.15 -6.84
CA ALA A 30 -4.92 12.29 -7.59
C ALA A 30 -3.73 11.90 -8.50
N LEU A 31 -2.84 11.03 -8.01
CA LEU A 31 -1.72 10.53 -8.79
C LEU A 31 -2.18 9.61 -9.93
N GLU A 32 -3.15 8.74 -9.66
CA GLU A 32 -3.77 7.89 -10.69
C GLU A 32 -4.35 8.74 -11.82
N GLN A 33 -5.09 9.81 -11.50
CA GLN A 33 -5.64 10.71 -12.51
C GLN A 33 -4.57 11.48 -13.29
N ALA A 34 -3.52 11.96 -12.61
CA ALA A 34 -2.41 12.63 -13.26
C ALA A 34 -1.69 11.70 -14.25
N MET A 35 -1.45 10.45 -13.85
CA MET A 35 -0.73 9.46 -14.66
C MET A 35 -1.58 8.79 -15.75
N SER A 36 -2.90 8.70 -15.54
CA SER A 36 -3.85 8.24 -16.55
C SER A 36 -3.92 9.17 -17.75
N GLN A 37 -3.69 10.47 -17.56
CA GLN A 37 -3.62 11.45 -18.66
C GLN A 37 -2.42 11.20 -19.58
N ASP A 38 -1.33 10.66 -19.05
CA ASP A 38 -0.11 10.33 -19.80
C ASP A 38 -0.22 9.01 -20.58
N SER A 39 -1.43 8.41 -20.69
CA SER A 39 -1.69 7.13 -21.37
C SER A 39 -0.93 5.93 -20.78
N VAL A 40 -0.46 6.03 -19.54
CA VAL A 40 0.22 4.95 -18.83
C VAL A 40 -0.80 4.15 -18.03
N LYS A 41 -0.66 2.82 -17.98
CA LYS A 41 -1.57 2.00 -17.16
C LYS A 41 -1.16 2.13 -15.69
N VAL A 42 -2.08 2.57 -14.85
CA VAL A 42 -1.88 2.75 -13.42
C VAL A 42 -2.80 1.81 -12.65
N ARG A 43 -2.36 1.32 -11.50
CA ARG A 43 -3.17 0.56 -10.54
C ARG A 43 -2.89 1.06 -9.13
N VAL A 44 -3.96 1.33 -8.39
CA VAL A 44 -3.91 1.56 -6.95
C VAL A 44 -4.27 0.27 -6.23
N GLU A 45 -3.37 -0.22 -5.38
CA GLU A 45 -3.62 -1.34 -4.48
C GLU A 45 -3.75 -0.84 -3.05
N GLU A 46 -4.89 -1.13 -2.42
CA GLU A 46 -5.08 -0.89 -0.99
C GLU A 46 -4.46 -2.04 -0.20
N ILE A 47 -3.35 -1.76 0.46
CA ILE A 47 -2.70 -2.68 1.39
C ILE A 47 -3.21 -2.36 2.77
N THR A 48 -4.10 -3.22 3.28
CA THR A 48 -4.35 -3.29 4.71
C THR A 48 -3.24 -4.14 5.32
N PRO A 49 -2.27 -3.57 6.06
CA PRO A 49 -1.27 -4.37 6.73
C PRO A 49 -2.02 -5.29 7.68
N LYS A 50 -1.91 -6.60 7.45
CA LYS A 50 -2.42 -7.58 8.42
C LYS A 50 -1.73 -7.27 9.73
N ALA A 51 -2.49 -6.80 10.71
CA ALA A 51 -1.99 -6.59 12.05
C ALA A 51 -1.27 -7.87 12.46
N LYS A 52 0.05 -7.79 12.60
CA LYS A 52 0.86 -8.91 13.08
C LYS A 52 0.41 -9.10 14.52
N LYS A 53 -0.55 -10.01 14.74
CA LYS A 53 -0.88 -10.49 16.08
C LYS A 53 0.45 -10.94 16.66
N ARG A 54 0.92 -10.24 17.68
CA ARG A 54 2.07 -10.64 18.49
C ARG A 54 1.64 -11.89 19.26
N SER A 55 1.60 -13.03 18.57
CA SER A 55 1.58 -14.33 19.20
C SER A 55 3.00 -14.57 19.71
N GLY A 56 3.19 -14.44 21.02
CA GLY A 56 4.43 -14.84 21.69
C GLY A 56 5.09 -13.76 22.52
N CYS A 57 4.70 -13.65 23.79
CA CYS A 57 5.54 -14.11 24.92
C CYS A 57 4.88 -13.69 26.24
N SER A 58 4.03 -14.56 26.78
CA SER A 58 3.80 -14.68 28.22
C SER A 58 3.67 -16.16 28.50
N GLN A 59 4.76 -16.89 28.29
CA GLN A 59 4.88 -18.19 28.91
C GLN A 59 5.37 -17.94 30.34
N VAL A 60 4.43 -18.20 31.26
CA VAL A 60 4.57 -18.42 32.70
C VAL A 60 5.95 -18.94 33.14
N SER A 61 6.49 -18.35 34.21
CA SER A 61 7.00 -19.04 35.42
C SER A 61 7.50 -18.03 36.45
N THR A 62 6.64 -17.70 37.42
CA THR A 62 7.03 -17.22 38.74
C THR A 62 6.01 -17.78 39.71
N ALA A 63 6.40 -18.90 40.34
CA ALA A 63 6.06 -19.33 41.69
C ALA A 63 6.66 -20.73 41.89
#